data_AF-A0A0M4SIM2-F1
#
_entry.id   AF-A0A0M4SIM2-F1
#
_cell.length_a   1.000
_cell.length_b   1.000
_cell.length_c   1.000
_cell.angle_alpha   90.00
_cell.angle_beta   90.00
_cell.angle_gamma   90.00
#
_symmetry.space_group_name_H-M   'P 1'
#
loop_
_entity.id
_entity.type
_entity.pdbx_description
1 polymer ?
#
loop_
_entity_poly.entity_id
_entity_poly.type
_entity_poly.pdbx_seq_one_letter_code
_entity_poly.pdbx_strand_id
1 'polypeptide(L)' 'MLGRGLGAEKDTQKSFEIFKSLCDDGSSEACYELATKYLQGNGTEQSFDLSANALDKACKMGSKRACNVLELVPKN' A
#
# COMPACT_ATOMS: atom_id res chain seq x y z
N MET A 1 -29.78 8.71 -6.50
CA MET A 1 -28.54 9.48 -6.24
C MET A 1 -27.36 8.51 -6.21
N LEU A 2 -26.70 8.23 -7.35
CA LEU A 2 -25.61 7.24 -7.46
C LEU A 2 -24.33 7.89 -8.02
N GLY A 3 -23.99 9.09 -7.55
CA GLY A 3 -22.95 9.92 -8.19
C GLY A 3 -21.62 10.06 -7.44
N ARG A 4 -21.51 9.59 -6.18
CA ARG A 4 -20.31 9.88 -5.36
C ARG A 4 -19.42 8.67 -5.08
N GLY A 5 -19.92 7.44 -5.25
CA GLY A 5 -19.14 6.22 -4.97
C GLY A 5 -18.20 5.83 -6.11
N LEU A 6 -18.69 5.85 -7.36
CA LEU A 6 -17.95 5.36 -8.53
C LEU A 6 -16.73 6.20 -8.88
N GLY A 7 -16.79 7.52 -8.66
CA GLY A 7 -15.64 8.41 -8.88
C GLY A 7 -14.54 8.20 -7.85
N ALA A 8 -14.91 8.13 -6.56
CA ALA A 8 -13.98 7.92 -5.47
C ALA A 8 -13.28 6.55 -5.55
N GLU A 9 -14.00 5.49 -5.92
CA GLU A 9 -13.44 4.16 -6.12
C GLU A 9 -12.39 4.15 -7.25
N LYS A 10 -12.72 4.77 -8.39
CA LYS A 10 -11.78 4.90 -9.52
C LYS A 10 -10.52 5.68 -9.15
N ASP A 11 -10.66 6.75 -8.37
CA ASP A 11 -9.54 7.55 -7.91
C ASP A 11 -8.66 6.77 -6.91
N THR A 12 -9.26 5.95 -6.04
CA THR A 12 -8.49 5.07 -5.13
C THR A 12 -7.71 3.99 -5.89
N GLN A 13 -8.29 3.38 -6.92
CA GLN A 13 -7.60 2.42 -7.78
C GLN A 13 -6.44 3.06 -8.54
N LYS A 14 -6.65 4.26 -9.09
CA LYS A 14 -5.57 4.98 -9.77
C LYS A 14 -4.43 5.33 -8.81
N SER A 15 -4.76 5.76 -7.58
CA SER A 15 -3.78 6.02 -6.54
C SER A 15 -2.98 4.76 -6.18
N PHE A 16 -3.64 3.61 -6.07
CA PHE A 16 -2.99 2.33 -5.80
C PHE A 16 -1.97 1.98 -6.89
N GLU A 17 -2.34 2.06 -8.17
CA GLU A 17 -1.44 1.76 -9.29
C GLU A 17 -0.23 2.70 -9.35
N ILE A 18 -0.41 3.99 -9.04
CA ILE A 18 0.70 4.95 -8.99
C ILE A 18 1.71 4.58 -7.90
N PHE A 19 1.25 4.27 -6.68
CA PHE A 19 2.14 3.87 -5.60
C PHE A 19 2.82 2.54 -5.87
N LYS A 20 2.13 1.61 -6.54
CA LYS A 20 2.72 0.34 -6.98
C LYS A 20 3.88 0.58 -7.94
N SER A 21 3.67 1.39 -8.99
CA SER A 21 4.73 1.74 -9.94
C SER A 21 5.92 2.42 -9.24
N LEU A 22 5.67 3.41 -8.39
CA LEU A 22 6.74 4.13 -7.67
C LEU A 22 7.50 3.23 -6.70
N CYS A 23 6.81 2.26 -6.06
CA CYS A 23 7.45 1.25 -5.23
C CYS A 23 8.36 0.33 -6.06
N ASP A 24 7.92 -0.03 -7.27
CA ASP A 24 8.71 -0.82 -8.20
C ASP A 24 9.92 -0.06 -8.75
N ASP A 25 9.80 1.26 -8.91
CA ASP A 25 10.89 2.17 -9.27
C ASP A 25 11.89 2.45 -8.13
N GLY A 26 11.65 1.89 -6.94
CA GLY A 26 12.58 2.00 -5.81
C GLY A 26 12.33 3.20 -4.89
N SER A 27 11.08 3.67 -4.78
CA SER A 27 10.70 4.58 -3.69
C SER A 27 10.22 3.82 -2.45
N SER A 28 11.00 3.92 -1.36
CA SER A 28 10.64 3.28 -0.09
C SER A 28 9.38 3.88 0.53
N GLU A 29 9.14 5.17 0.32
CA GLU A 29 7.92 5.86 0.77
C GLU A 29 6.70 5.36 -0.01
N ALA A 30 6.84 5.18 -1.33
CA ALA A 30 5.75 4.64 -2.14
C ALA A 30 5.42 3.20 -1.77
N CYS A 31 6.42 2.38 -1.45
CA CYS A 31 6.19 1.02 -0.94
C CYS A 31 5.46 1.03 0.42
N TYR A 32 5.76 1.98 1.30
CA TYR A 32 5.04 2.15 2.56
C TYR A 32 3.58 2.57 2.34
N GLU A 33 3.32 3.50 1.43
CA GLU A 33 1.96 3.91 1.05
C GLU A 33 1.18 2.78 0.40
N LEU A 34 1.81 2.03 -0.52
CA LEU A 34 1.24 0.83 -1.12
C LEU A 34 0.83 -0.20 -0.07
N ALA A 35 1.69 -0.43 0.93
CA ALA A 35 1.36 -1.33 2.03
C ALA A 35 0.15 -0.85 2.83
N THR A 36 0.02 0.46 3.04
CA THR A 36 -1.13 1.06 3.72
C THR A 36 -2.42 0.89 2.90
N LYS A 37 -2.33 1.00 1.56
CA LYS A 37 -3.46 0.70 0.67
C LYS A 37 -3.93 -0.74 0.80
N TYR A 38 -3.00 -1.71 0.87
CA TYR A 38 -3.33 -3.11 1.13
C TYR A 38 -3.91 -3.35 2.53
N LEU A 39 -3.47 -2.63 3.57
CA LEU A 39 -4.07 -2.73 4.91
C LEU A 39 -5.51 -2.22 4.94
N GLN A 40 -5.85 -1.25 4.09
CA GLN A 40 -7.15 -0.61 4.09
C GLN A 40 -8.11 -1.18 3.03
N GLY A 41 -7.61 -1.96 2.07
CA GLY A 41 -8.36 -2.31 0.87
C GLY A 41 -8.71 -1.06 0.03
N ASN A 42 -7.82 -0.06 0.01
CA ASN A 42 -8.06 1.19 -0.71
C ASN A 42 -7.55 1.09 -2.14
N GLY A 43 -8.47 0.97 -3.11
CA GLY A 43 -8.13 0.76 -4.52
C GLY A 43 -7.69 -0.65 -4.86
N THR A 44 -7.79 -1.59 -3.92
CA THR A 44 -7.49 -3.01 -4.04
C THR A 44 -8.19 -3.79 -2.92
N GLU A 45 -8.12 -5.11 -2.91
CA GLU A 45 -8.63 -5.91 -1.79
C GLU A 45 -7.69 -5.81 -0.58
N GLN A 46 -8.26 -5.84 0.63
CA GLN A 46 -7.45 -5.85 1.84
C GLN A 46 -6.59 -7.13 1.90
N SER A 47 -5.29 -6.97 2.11
CA SER A 47 -4.35 -8.09 2.21
C SER A 47 -3.19 -7.76 3.14
N PHE A 48 -3.13 -8.46 4.27
CA PHE A 48 -2.02 -8.33 5.22
C PHE A 48 -0.71 -8.90 4.65
N ASP A 49 -0.79 -9.97 3.87
CA ASP A 49 0.39 -10.58 3.24
C ASP A 49 1.03 -9.65 2.21
N LEU A 50 0.23 -9.07 1.31
CA LEU A 50 0.72 -8.11 0.32
C LEU A 50 1.22 -6.82 0.98
N SER A 51 0.56 -6.38 2.05
CA SER A 51 1.03 -5.26 2.86
C SER A 51 2.41 -5.53 3.49
N ALA A 52 2.57 -6.68 4.14
CA ALA A 52 3.84 -7.09 4.75
C ALA A 52 4.96 -7.17 3.72
N ASN A 53 4.67 -7.67 2.52
CA ASN A 53 5.65 -7.76 1.43
C ASN A 53 6.09 -6.37 0.94
N ALA A 54 5.15 -5.43 0.80
CA ALA A 54 5.46 -4.04 0.44
C ALA A 54 6.26 -3.31 1.55
N LEU A 55 5.93 -3.54 2.84
CA LEU A 55 6.70 -3.00 3.97
C LEU A 55 8.10 -3.60 4.05
N ASP A 56 8.25 -4.91 3.80
CA ASP A 56 9.55 -5.57 3.76
C ASP A 56 10.44 -4.99 2.66
N LYS A 57 9.88 -4.75 1.47
CA LYS A 57 10.57 -4.05 0.38
C LYS A 57 10.99 -2.64 0.81
N ALA A 58 10.09 -1.84 1.37
CA ALA A 58 10.40 -0.50 1.89
C ALA A 58 11.48 -0.53 2.98
N CYS A 59 11.44 -1.52 3.88
CA CYS A 59 12.41 -1.72 4.95
C CYS A 59 13.80 -2.04 4.39
N LYS A 60 13.89 -2.95 3.42
CA LYS A 60 15.14 -3.29 2.72
C LYS A 60 15.77 -2.10 2.00
N MET A 61 14.96 -1.11 1.64
CA MET A 61 15.39 0.14 1.02
C MET A 61 15.78 1.22 2.03
N GLY A 62 15.76 0.91 3.33
CA GLY A 62 16.21 1.80 4.40
C GLY A 62 15.08 2.55 5.13
N SER A 63 13.81 2.30 4.81
CA SER A 63 12.70 2.90 5.55
C SER A 63 12.54 2.24 6.91
N LYS A 64 13.13 2.86 7.94
CA LYS A 64 12.97 2.44 9.35
C LYS A 64 11.51 2.40 9.78
N ARG A 65 10.70 3.34 9.26
CA ARG A 65 9.26 3.38 9.53
C ARG A 65 8.58 2.12 9.01
N ALA A 66 8.90 1.69 7.79
CA ALA A 66 8.35 0.48 7.23
C ALA A 66 8.77 -0.77 8.02
N CYS A 67 10.04 -0.84 8.44
CA CYS A 67 10.52 -1.94 9.30
C CYS A 67 9.71 -2.04 10.61
N ASN A 68 9.48 -0.91 11.29
CA ASN A 68 8.72 -0.90 12.54
C ASN A 68 7.26 -1.30 12.32
N VAL A 69 6.64 -0.84 11.22
CA VAL A 69 5.24 -1.18 10.92
C VAL A 69 5.10 -2.64 10.49
N LEU A 70 6.09 -3.22 9.81
CA LEU A 70 6.11 -4.63 9.43
C LEU A 70 5.95 -5.56 10.64
N GLU A 71 6.54 -5.21 11.78
CA GLU A 71 6.41 -5.97 13.03
C GLU A 71 4.99 -5.92 13.63
N LEU A 72 4.21 -4.89 13.27
CA LEU A 72 2.84 -4.69 13.73
C LEU A 72 1.78 -5.30 12.79
N VAL A 73 2.17 -5.72 11.58
CA VAL A 73 1.23 -6.34 10.64
C VAL A 73 0.87 -7.74 11.16
N PRO A 74 -0.43 -8.04 11.33
CA PRO A 74 -0.87 -9.39 11.70
C PRO A 74 -0.42 -10.39 10.64
N LYS A 75 0.30 -11.43 11.08
CA LYS A 75 0.56 -12.60 10.24
C LYS A 75 -0.65 -13.51 10.38
N ASN A 76 -1.40 -13.67 9.30
CA ASN A 76 -2.59 -14.50 9.26
C ASN A 76 -2.25 -15.97 9.00
#